data_AF-A0A1D8UWQ0-F1
#
_entry.id   AF-A0A1D8UWQ0-F1
#
_cell.length_a   1.000
_cell.length_b   1.000
_cell.length_c   1.000
_cell.angle_alpha   90.00
_cell.angle_beta   90.00
_cell.angle_gamma   90.00
#
_symmetry.space_group_name_H-M   'P 1'
#
loop_
_entity.id
_entity.type
_entity.pdbx_description
1 polymer ?
#
loop_
_entity_poly.entity_id
_entity_poly.type
_entity_poly.pdbx_seq_one_letter_code
_entity_poly.pdbx_strand_id
1 'polypeptide(L)'
;MTPEIDTLVLCPACHHKMRRTEEICPGCGAERLFGPTRAETFLSTGTGLIAAPALSTLLIAPSIWTAGFAAVGALLGFFVAHSRHSGDRWLKHR
;
A
#
# COMPACT_ATOMS: atom_id res chain seq x y z
N MET A 1 -4.58 -27.34 -29.93
CA MET A 1 -4.43 -26.05 -29.23
C MET A 1 -4.34 -26.35 -27.75
N THR A 2 -3.16 -26.25 -27.15
CA THR A 2 -2.91 -26.54 -25.73
C THR A 2 -2.89 -25.23 -24.94
N PRO A 3 -3.97 -24.87 -24.22
CA PRO A 3 -4.10 -23.60 -23.50
C PRO A 3 -3.38 -23.60 -22.14
N GLU A 4 -2.30 -24.36 -21.97
CA GLU A 4 -1.74 -24.60 -20.63
C GLU A 4 -0.46 -23.80 -20.34
N ILE A 5 0.29 -23.41 -21.36
CA ILE A 5 1.64 -22.83 -21.18
C ILE A 5 1.59 -21.31 -20.96
N ASP A 6 0.50 -20.63 -21.36
CA ASP A 6 0.43 -19.16 -21.39
C ASP A 6 0.05 -18.50 -20.05
N THR A 7 -0.03 -19.28 -18.97
CA THR A 7 -0.45 -18.77 -17.64
C THR A 7 0.57 -19.01 -16.52
N LEU A 8 1.75 -19.54 -16.85
CA LEU A 8 2.82 -19.72 -15.89
C LEU A 8 3.57 -18.41 -15.69
N VAL A 9 3.59 -17.93 -14.45
CA VAL A 9 4.33 -16.75 -13.99
C VAL A 9 5.35 -17.16 -12.95
N LEU A 10 6.42 -16.38 -12.84
CA LEU A 10 7.45 -16.57 -11.82
C LEU A 10 7.07 -15.79 -10.56
N CYS A 11 7.20 -16.42 -9.39
CA CYS A 11 7.04 -15.72 -8.12
C CYS A 11 8.12 -14.62 -7.99
N PRO A 12 7.77 -13.35 -7.74
CA PRO A 12 8.77 -12.30 -7.58
C PRO A 12 9.60 -12.41 -6.29
N ALA A 13 9.19 -13.26 -5.33
CA ALA A 13 9.94 -13.48 -4.09
C ALA A 13 10.97 -14.62 -4.21
N CYS A 14 10.59 -15.78 -4.78
CA CYS A 14 11.43 -16.98 -4.82
C CYS A 14 11.70 -17.52 -6.22
N HIS A 15 11.18 -16.89 -7.27
CA HIS A 15 11.29 -17.32 -8.68
C HIS A 15 10.75 -18.72 -8.97
N HIS A 16 9.92 -19.30 -8.09
CA HIS A 16 9.22 -20.55 -8.37
C HIS A 16 8.17 -20.34 -9.47
N LYS A 17 7.98 -21.33 -10.33
CA LYS A 17 6.96 -21.30 -11.38
C LYS A 17 5.60 -21.58 -10.75
N MET A 18 4.63 -20.71 -10.99
CA MET A 18 3.28 -20.81 -10.43
C MET A 18 2.24 -20.41 -11.48
N ARG A 19 0.99 -20.85 -11.32
CA ARG A 19 -0.10 -20.37 -12.20
C ARG A 19 -0.48 -18.94 -11.83
N ARG A 20 -0.85 -18.12 -12.81
CA ARG A 20 -1.28 -16.72 -12.60
C ARG A 20 -2.53 -16.59 -11.70
N THR A 21 -3.31 -17.65 -11.60
CA THR A 21 -4.50 -17.74 -10.74
C THR A 21 -4.20 -18.13 -9.29
N GLU A 22 -2.95 -18.47 -8.96
CA GLU A 22 -2.59 -18.80 -7.59
C GLU A 22 -2.53 -17.54 -6.73
N GLU A 23 -3.13 -17.63 -5.54
CA GLU A 23 -3.12 -16.58 -4.52
C GLU A 23 -1.98 -16.77 -3.52
N ILE A 24 -1.44 -17.98 -3.42
CA ILE A 24 -0.35 -18.35 -2.50
C ILE A 24 0.71 -19.10 -3.28
N CYS A 25 1.98 -18.69 -3.14
CA CYS A 25 3.08 -19.31 -3.84
C CYS A 25 3.43 -20.67 -3.19
N PRO A 26 3.46 -21.79 -3.95
CA PRO A 26 3.72 -23.12 -3.41
C PRO A 26 5.17 -23.33 -2.97
N GLY A 27 6.10 -22.52 -3.49
CA GLY A 27 7.52 -22.63 -3.16
C GLY A 27 7.91 -21.90 -1.86
N CYS A 28 7.40 -20.68 -1.66
CA CYS A 28 7.82 -19.83 -0.53
C CYS A 28 6.71 -19.42 0.45
N GLY A 29 5.45 -19.71 0.12
CA GLY A 29 4.28 -19.32 0.91
C GLY A 29 3.94 -17.83 0.85
N ALA A 30 4.51 -17.05 -0.07
CA ALA A 30 4.12 -15.66 -0.23
C ALA A 30 2.67 -15.57 -0.74
N GLU A 31 1.88 -14.67 -0.16
CA GLU A 31 0.50 -14.42 -0.55
C GLU A 31 0.41 -13.21 -1.48
N ARG A 32 -0.49 -13.29 -2.45
CA ARG A 32 -0.80 -12.20 -3.36
C ARG A 32 -1.68 -11.19 -2.64
N LEU A 33 -1.16 -9.97 -2.48
CA LEU A 33 -1.86 -8.87 -1.86
C LEU A 33 -2.17 -7.80 -2.91
N PHE A 34 -3.44 -7.40 -2.96
CA PHE A 34 -3.89 -6.27 -3.77
C PHE A 34 -4.02 -5.03 -2.89
N GLY A 35 -3.30 -3.97 -3.22
CA GLY A 35 -3.38 -2.71 -2.48
C GLY A 35 -2.39 -2.60 -1.30
N PRO A 36 -2.49 -1.50 -0.53
CA PRO A 36 -1.69 -1.31 0.68
C PRO A 36 -2.16 -2.22 1.82
N THR A 37 -1.21 -2.66 2.64
CA THR A 37 -1.54 -3.28 3.92
C THR A 37 -2.15 -2.26 4.88
N ARG A 38 -2.92 -2.73 5.87
CA ARG A 38 -3.49 -1.85 6.92
C ARG A 38 -2.40 -1.00 7.58
N ALA A 39 -1.24 -1.59 7.86
CA ALA A 39 -0.11 -0.88 8.47
C ALA A 39 0.44 0.23 7.57
N GLU A 40 0.62 -0.01 6.27
CA GLU A 40 1.09 1.01 5.30
C GLU A 40 0.09 2.17 5.17
N THR A 41 -1.22 1.87 5.13
CA THR A 41 -2.28 2.89 5.10
C THR A 41 -2.32 3.70 6.39
N PHE A 42 -2.26 3.07 7.56
CA PHE A 42 -2.27 3.79 8.83
C PHE A 42 -1.02 4.66 9.00
N LEU A 43 0.16 4.15 8.61
CA LEU A 43 1.40 4.91 8.72
C LEU A 43 1.35 6.18 7.88
N SER A 44 1.02 6.06 6.59
CA SER A 44 0.97 7.19 5.63
C SER A 44 -0.14 8.20 5.97
N THR A 45 -1.34 7.72 6.28
CA THR A 45 -2.47 8.58 6.69
C THR A 45 -2.14 9.30 8.00
N GLY A 46 -1.56 8.59 8.97
CA GLY A 46 -1.14 9.17 10.25
C GLY A 46 -0.03 10.20 10.09
N THR A 47 0.93 9.98 9.18
CA THR A 47 1.96 10.99 8.89
C THR A 47 1.34 12.24 8.30
N GLY A 48 0.42 12.11 7.33
CA GLY A 48 -0.29 13.24 6.76
C GLY A 48 -1.14 14.00 7.77
N LEU A 49 -1.86 13.27 8.65
CA LEU A 49 -2.70 13.84 9.70
C LEU A 49 -1.91 14.71 10.68
N ILE A 50 -0.64 14.38 10.96
CA ILE A 50 0.19 15.11 11.93
C ILE A 50 1.06 16.16 11.25
N ALA A 51 1.68 15.83 10.12
CA ALA A 51 2.65 16.70 9.46
C ALA A 51 2.01 17.99 8.93
N ALA A 52 0.83 17.89 8.31
CA ALA A 52 0.13 19.05 7.75
C ALA A 52 -0.27 20.09 8.82
N PRO A 53 -0.94 19.74 9.93
CA PRO A 53 -1.25 20.70 10.97
C PRO A 53 -0.01 21.16 11.74
N ALA A 54 1.01 20.30 11.93
CA ALA A 54 2.27 20.71 12.56
C ALA A 54 2.93 21.85 11.76
N LEU A 55 3.06 21.67 10.44
CA LEU A 55 3.55 22.71 9.52
C LEU A 55 2.68 23.96 9.55
N SER A 56 1.35 23.82 9.58
CA SER A 56 0.45 24.96 9.70
C SER A 56 0.66 25.75 10.98
N THR A 57 0.84 25.08 12.13
CA THR A 57 1.02 25.75 13.43
C THR A 57 2.36 26.46 13.60
N LEU A 58 3.35 26.12 12.77
CA LEU A 58 4.62 26.85 12.68
C LEU A 58 4.46 28.22 11.99
N LEU A 59 3.47 28.35 11.10
CA LEU A 59 3.26 29.54 10.27
C LEU A 59 2.13 30.44 10.80
N ILE A 60 1.11 29.83 11.41
CA ILE A 60 -0.13 30.50 11.81
C ILE A 60 -0.49 30.03 13.22
N ALA A 61 -0.95 30.95 14.07
CA ALA A 61 -1.47 30.61 15.39
C ALA A 61 -2.56 29.52 15.30
N PRO A 62 -2.63 28.60 16.27
CA PRO A 62 -3.62 27.53 16.25
C PRO A 62 -5.04 28.09 16.19
N SER A 63 -5.77 27.71 15.15
CA SER A 63 -7.13 28.16 14.87
C SER A 63 -7.95 27.02 14.26
N ILE A 64 -9.25 27.23 14.00
CA ILE A 64 -10.12 26.19 13.43
C ILE A 64 -9.63 25.65 12.07
N TRP A 65 -8.80 26.41 11.36
CA TRP A 65 -8.18 26.00 10.10
C TRP A 65 -7.14 24.88 10.26
N THR A 66 -6.55 24.68 11.46
CA THR A 66 -5.61 23.58 11.71
C THR A 66 -6.30 22.22 11.57
N ALA A 67 -7.58 22.12 11.96
CA ALA A 67 -8.38 20.92 11.73
C ALA A 67 -8.60 20.65 10.23
N GLY A 68 -8.78 21.72 9.43
CA GLY A 68 -8.84 21.61 7.98
C GLY A 68 -7.54 21.07 7.38
N PHE A 69 -6.39 21.58 7.81
CA PHE A 69 -5.08 21.06 7.37
C PHE A 69 -4.86 19.60 7.78
N ALA A 70 -5.30 19.20 8.98
CA ALA A 70 -5.26 17.81 9.42
C ALA A 70 -6.09 16.89 8.52
N ALA A 71 -7.32 17.29 8.18
CA ALA A 71 -8.19 16.52 7.28
C ALA A 71 -7.58 16.38 5.87
N VAL A 72 -7.08 17.49 5.30
CA VAL A 72 -6.43 17.47 3.98
C VAL A 72 -5.17 16.61 3.99
N GLY A 73 -4.34 16.76 5.03
CA GLY A 73 -3.14 15.95 5.21
C GLY A 73 -3.44 14.45 5.31
N ALA A 74 -4.47 14.07 6.07
CA ALA A 74 -4.90 12.68 6.17
C ALA A 74 -5.37 12.11 4.83
N LEU A 75 -6.19 12.86 4.07
CA LEU A 75 -6.66 12.44 2.74
C LEU A 75 -5.50 12.26 1.75
N LEU A 76 -4.53 13.18 1.76
CA LEU A 76 -3.33 13.07 0.93
C LEU A 76 -2.48 11.87 1.33
N GLY A 77 -2.26 11.65 2.63
CA GLY A 77 -1.54 10.48 3.14
C GLY A 77 -2.19 9.16 2.72
N PHE A 78 -3.52 9.06 2.85
CA PHE A 78 -4.31 7.92 2.39
C PHE A 78 -4.15 7.70 0.88
N PHE A 79 -4.29 8.76 0.08
CA PHE A 79 -4.15 8.69 -1.37
C PHE A 79 -2.74 8.25 -1.79
N VAL A 80 -1.70 8.72 -1.10
CA VAL A 80 -0.31 8.32 -1.36
C VAL A 80 -0.10 6.83 -1.07
N ALA A 81 -0.66 6.28 0.02
CA ALA A 81 -0.61 4.84 0.29
C ALA A 81 -1.25 4.03 -0.84
N HIS A 82 -2.46 4.43 -1.25
CA HIS A 82 -3.20 3.70 -2.28
C HIS A 82 -2.58 3.81 -3.68
N SER A 83 -2.04 4.98 -4.04
CA SER A 83 -1.37 5.18 -5.33
C SER A 83 -0.04 4.43 -5.42
N ARG A 84 0.75 4.40 -4.34
CA ARG A 84 2.04 3.70 -4.30
C ARG A 84 1.90 2.17 -4.30
N HIS A 85 0.82 1.65 -3.71
CA HIS A 85 0.62 0.21 -3.51
C HIS A 85 -0.53 -0.36 -4.37
N SER A 86 -0.93 0.32 -5.44
CA SER A 86 -2.02 -0.12 -6.32
C SER A 86 -1.70 -1.37 -7.14
N GLY A 87 -0.43 -1.77 -7.24
CA GLY A 87 0.01 -2.93 -8.01
C GLY A 87 -0.09 -4.27 -7.29
N ASP A 88 -0.05 -5.35 -8.07
CA ASP A 88 0.08 -6.73 -7.59
C ASP A 88 1.40 -6.91 -6.82
N ARG A 89 1.31 -7.26 -5.53
CA ARG A 89 2.48 -7.54 -4.69
C ARG A 89 2.38 -8.93 -4.09
N TRP A 90 3.53 -9.53 -3.85
CA TRP A 90 3.65 -10.81 -3.16
C TRP A 90 4.40 -10.60 -1.85
N LEU A 91 3.75 -10.88 -0.73
CA LEU A 91 4.29 -10.67 0.61
C LEU A 91 4.34 -11.99 1.36
N LYS A 92 5.47 -12.26 2.01
CA LYS A 92 5.60 -13.39 2.93
C LYS A 92 5.27 -12.90 4.34
N HIS A 93 4.17 -13.36 4.91
CA HIS A 93 3.92 -13.21 6.34
C HIS A 93 4.93 -14.08 7.09
N ARG A 94 5.81 -13.43 7.85
CA ARG A 94 6.85 -14.10 8.65
C ARG A 94 6.27 -14.54 9.99
#